data_AF-A0A349PUJ3-F1
#
_entry.id   AF-A0A349PUJ3-F1
#
_cell.length_a   1.000
_cell.length_b   1.000
_cell.length_c   1.000
_cell.angle_alpha   90.00
_cell.angle_beta   90.00
_cell.angle_gamma   90.00
#
_symmetry.space_group_name_H-M   'P 1'
#
loop_
_entity.id
_entity.type
_entity.pdbx_description
1 polymer ?
#
loop_
_entity_poly.entity_id
_entity_poly.type
_entity_poly.pdbx_seq_one_letter_code
_entity_poly.pdbx_strand_id
1 'polypeptide(L)'
;MREFHIGKNDENQRLDRFLGKAIPLLPASLVQKYIRLKRIKVNGARAQRDQKLVAGDILQCYINDEFFESPSEENVYLTITTPRLKIVHEDENIMLLDKPAGMLAHADEHEKVNTLVNHMLAYLYQKREWRPREENAFTPALCNRIDRNTGGIVIAAKNA
;
A
#
# COMPACT_ATOMS: atom_id res chain seq x y z
N MET A 1 -13.45 18.31 -2.53
CA MET A 1 -14.24 17.07 -2.33
C MET A 1 -13.53 15.99 -3.11
N ARG A 2 -13.18 14.89 -2.46
CA ARG A 2 -12.40 13.81 -3.07
C ARG A 2 -13.17 12.51 -2.96
N GLU A 3 -13.09 11.72 -4.03
CA GLU A 3 -13.80 10.44 -4.17
C GLU A 3 -12.77 9.32 -4.28
N PHE A 4 -13.05 8.21 -3.60
CA PHE A 4 -12.31 6.95 -3.72
C PHE A 4 -13.27 5.86 -4.16
N HIS A 5 -12.90 5.12 -5.20
CA HIS A 5 -13.62 3.92 -5.64
C HIS A 5 -12.99 2.72 -4.94
N ILE A 6 -13.73 2.02 -4.10
CA ILE A 6 -13.21 0.89 -3.34
C ILE A 6 -12.97 -0.29 -4.28
N GLY A 7 -11.70 -0.69 -4.43
CA GLY A 7 -11.29 -1.83 -5.24
C GLY A 7 -11.22 -3.12 -4.44
N LYS A 8 -10.76 -4.20 -5.08
CA LYS A 8 -10.55 -5.50 -4.42
C LYS A 8 -9.54 -5.41 -3.28
N ASN A 9 -8.44 -4.67 -3.46
CA ASN A 9 -7.42 -4.51 -2.43
C ASN A 9 -7.85 -3.66 -1.22
N ASP A 10 -9.01 -3.01 -1.30
CA ASP A 10 -9.58 -2.19 -0.23
C ASP A 10 -10.76 -2.88 0.48
N GLU A 11 -11.24 -4.00 -0.07
CA GLU A 11 -12.43 -4.68 0.42
C GLU A 11 -12.19 -5.33 1.78
N ASN A 12 -13.27 -5.51 2.56
CA ASN A 12 -13.24 -6.10 3.90
C ASN A 12 -12.37 -5.32 4.92
N GLN A 13 -11.78 -4.20 4.52
CA GLN A 13 -11.10 -3.26 5.40
C GLN A 13 -12.13 -2.38 6.12
N ARG A 14 -11.88 -2.09 7.41
CA ARG A 14 -12.64 -1.08 8.15
C ARG A 14 -12.36 0.31 7.57
N LEU A 15 -13.39 1.14 7.46
CA LEU A 15 -13.31 2.50 6.94
C LEU A 15 -12.21 3.33 7.62
N ASP A 16 -12.11 3.29 8.95
CA ASP A 16 -11.10 4.06 9.68
C ASP A 16 -9.66 3.62 9.35
N ARG A 17 -9.43 2.32 9.15
CA ARG A 17 -8.15 1.79 8.70
C ARG A 17 -7.85 2.15 7.25
N PHE A 18 -8.85 2.11 6.38
CA PHE A 18 -8.70 2.52 4.99
C PHE A 18 -8.30 4.00 4.90
N LEU A 19 -9.03 4.88 5.58
CA LEU A 19 -8.74 6.32 5.61
C LEU A 19 -7.34 6.62 6.14
N GLY A 20 -6.87 5.89 7.15
CA GLY A 20 -5.51 6.06 7.68
C GLY A 20 -4.41 5.70 6.68
N LYS A 21 -4.67 4.77 5.75
CA LYS A 21 -3.73 4.43 4.68
C LYS A 21 -3.87 5.36 3.46
N ALA A 22 -5.11 5.63 3.03
CA ALA A 22 -5.41 6.43 1.85
C ALA A 22 -5.21 7.94 2.05
N ILE A 23 -5.27 8.41 3.30
CA ILE A 23 -5.11 9.83 3.68
C ILE A 23 -4.17 9.93 4.90
N PRO A 24 -2.86 9.65 4.74
CA PRO A 24 -1.92 9.53 5.87
C PRO A 24 -1.82 10.79 6.75
N LEU A 25 -2.04 11.97 6.15
CA LEU A 25 -1.98 13.25 6.86
C LEU A 25 -3.23 13.53 7.70
N LEU A 26 -4.32 12.76 7.53
CA LEU A 26 -5.55 12.94 8.29
C LEU A 26 -5.47 12.21 9.65
N PRO A 27 -5.39 12.92 10.78
CA PRO A 27 -5.31 12.27 12.09
C PRO A 27 -6.57 11.49 12.44
N ALA A 28 -6.41 10.38 13.17
CA ALA A 28 -7.52 9.51 13.56
C ALA A 28 -8.64 10.23 14.35
N SER A 29 -8.30 11.24 15.15
CA SER A 29 -9.27 12.07 15.87
C SER A 29 -10.14 12.90 14.92
N LEU A 30 -9.57 13.43 13.83
CA LEU A 30 -10.30 14.15 12.80
C LEU A 30 -11.15 13.22 11.94
N VAL A 31 -10.68 11.99 11.64
CA VAL A 31 -11.50 10.96 10.97
C VAL A 31 -12.83 10.77 11.73
N GLN A 32 -12.77 10.54 13.04
CA GLN A 32 -13.96 10.35 13.86
C GLN A 32 -14.87 11.59 13.86
N LYS A 33 -14.28 12.79 13.98
CA LYS A 33 -15.01 14.06 13.90
C LYS A 33 -15.74 14.19 12.57
N TYR A 34 -15.08 13.91 11.45
CA TYR A 34 -15.65 14.06 10.11
C TYR A 34 -16.71 13.03 9.76
N ILE A 35 -16.59 11.79 10.26
CA ILE A 35 -17.65 10.78 10.20
C ILE A 35 -18.89 11.28 10.98
N ARG A 36 -18.71 11.79 12.20
CA ARG A 36 -19.81 12.34 13.01
C ARG A 36 -20.51 13.54 12.35
N LEU A 37 -19.73 14.42 11.71
CA LEU A 37 -20.21 15.59 10.99
C LEU A 37 -20.76 15.28 9.58
N LYS A 38 -20.87 13.99 9.18
CA LYS A 38 -21.33 13.56 7.85
C LYS A 38 -20.50 14.11 6.68
N ARG A 39 -19.22 14.43 6.93
CA ARG A 39 -18.24 14.84 5.90
C ARG A 39 -17.58 13.66 5.20
N ILE A 40 -17.73 12.45 5.74
CA ILE A 40 -17.32 11.20 5.10
C ILE A 40 -18.59 10.38 4.85
N LYS A 41 -18.78 9.96 3.60
CA LYS A 41 -19.97 9.25 3.16
C LYS A 41 -19.60 8.04 2.32
N VAL A 42 -20.32 6.94 2.49
CA VAL A 42 -20.24 5.76 1.63
C VAL A 42 -21.54 5.67 0.85
N ASN A 43 -21.46 5.63 -0.48
CA ASN A 43 -22.62 5.59 -1.40
C ASN A 43 -23.64 6.71 -1.10
N GLY A 44 -23.15 7.92 -0.79
CA GLY A 44 -23.98 9.08 -0.43
C GLY A 44 -24.61 9.06 0.97
N ALA A 45 -24.52 7.95 1.71
CA ALA A 45 -25.04 7.81 3.06
C ALA A 45 -23.99 8.13 4.13
N ARG A 46 -24.45 8.44 5.36
CA ARG A 46 -23.55 8.62 6.50
C ARG A 46 -22.78 7.33 6.76
N ALA A 47 -21.45 7.41 6.74
CA ALA A 47 -20.59 6.27 7.04
C ALA A 47 -20.54 5.95 8.55
N GLN A 48 -20.25 4.70 8.89
CA GLN A 48 -19.87 4.29 10.26
C GLN A 48 -18.37 4.04 10.36
N ARG A 49 -17.78 4.30 11.52
CA ARG A 49 -16.32 4.18 11.72
C ARG A 49 -15.79 2.77 11.47
N ASP A 50 -16.52 1.78 11.96
CA ASP A 50 -16.20 0.36 11.90
C ASP A 50 -16.87 -0.36 10.73
N GLN A 51 -17.55 0.40 9.84
CA GLN A 51 -18.10 -0.14 8.60
C GLN A 51 -16.97 -0.80 7.79
N LYS A 52 -17.22 -2.02 7.34
CA LYS A 52 -16.38 -2.68 6.35
C LYS A 52 -16.73 -2.18 4.97
N LEU A 53 -15.69 -1.87 4.19
CA LEU A 53 -15.82 -1.47 2.81
C LEU A 53 -16.03 -2.70 1.92
N VAL A 54 -16.81 -2.52 0.87
CA VAL A 54 -17.08 -3.55 -0.13
C VAL A 54 -16.61 -3.04 -1.48
N ALA A 55 -16.01 -3.91 -2.30
CA ALA A 55 -15.61 -3.55 -3.64
C ALA A 55 -16.80 -2.98 -4.44
N GLY A 56 -16.59 -1.85 -5.10
CA GLY A 56 -17.62 -1.08 -5.78
C GLY A 56 -18.26 0.03 -4.95
N ASP A 57 -17.97 0.12 -3.64
CA ASP A 57 -18.38 1.26 -2.83
C ASP A 57 -17.73 2.56 -3.34
N ILE A 58 -18.47 3.66 -3.23
CA ILE A 58 -18.00 5.01 -3.51
C ILE A 58 -17.84 5.76 -2.19
N LEU A 59 -16.60 6.04 -1.80
CA LEU A 59 -16.28 6.80 -0.60
C LEU A 59 -16.05 8.28 -0.96
N GLN A 60 -16.89 9.15 -0.40
CA GLN A 60 -16.85 10.59 -0.64
C GLN A 60 -16.37 11.33 0.61
N CYS A 61 -15.27 12.07 0.45
CA CYS A 61 -14.61 12.83 1.51
C CYS A 61 -14.71 14.35 1.24
N TYR A 62 -15.47 15.03 2.10
CA TYR A 62 -15.65 16.48 2.13
C TYR A 62 -14.72 17.09 3.20
N ILE A 63 -13.43 16.95 3.00
CA ILE A 63 -12.36 17.46 3.89
C ILE A 63 -11.41 18.36 3.09
N ASN A 64 -10.55 19.10 3.78
CA ASN A 64 -9.59 20.01 3.15
C ASN A 64 -8.57 19.26 2.29
N ASP A 65 -8.16 19.88 1.19
CA ASP A 65 -7.26 19.25 0.23
C ASP A 65 -5.84 19.03 0.79
N GLU A 66 -5.44 19.83 1.79
CA GLU A 66 -4.17 19.73 2.54
C GLU A 66 -3.90 18.32 3.11
N PHE A 67 -4.96 17.57 3.45
CA PHE A 67 -4.82 16.22 4.00
C PHE A 67 -4.44 15.17 2.94
N PHE A 68 -4.59 15.50 1.66
CA PHE A 68 -4.26 14.58 0.57
C PHE A 68 -2.94 14.89 -0.12
N GLU A 69 -2.31 16.00 0.23
CA GLU A 69 -0.99 16.40 -0.27
C GLU A 69 0.11 15.70 0.55
N SER A 70 0.06 14.37 0.63
CA SER A 70 1.19 13.64 1.21
C SER A 70 2.36 13.74 0.22
N PRO A 71 3.58 14.09 0.68
CA PRO A 71 4.76 13.84 -0.12
C PRO A 71 4.74 12.35 -0.45
N SER A 72 4.66 12.00 -1.73
CA SER A 72 4.95 10.63 -2.13
C SER A 72 6.36 10.36 -1.66
N GLU A 73 6.57 9.39 -0.77
CA GLU A 73 7.89 8.77 -0.66
C GLU A 73 8.35 8.54 -2.09
N GLU A 74 9.50 9.14 -2.46
CA GLU A 74 10.02 9.08 -3.82
C GLU A 74 9.85 7.65 -4.31
N ASN A 75 9.25 7.47 -5.48
CA ASN A 75 8.97 6.15 -6.02
C ASN A 75 10.29 5.46 -6.34
N VAL A 76 11.01 4.99 -5.30
CA VAL A 76 12.41 4.52 -5.38
C VAL A 76 12.49 3.33 -6.34
N TYR A 77 11.44 2.52 -6.37
CA TYR A 77 11.29 1.42 -7.33
C TYR A 77 11.34 1.87 -8.80
N LEU A 78 10.99 3.12 -9.15
CA LEU A 78 11.11 3.65 -10.52
C LEU A 78 12.57 3.93 -10.92
N THR A 79 13.47 4.09 -9.95
CA THR A 79 14.91 4.26 -10.23
C THR A 79 15.60 2.95 -10.58
N ILE A 80 14.96 1.81 -10.27
CA ILE A 80 15.48 0.48 -10.55
C ILE A 80 15.06 0.08 -11.96
N THR A 81 15.99 0.17 -12.91
CA THR A 81 15.75 -0.23 -14.31
C THR A 81 15.79 -1.75 -14.48
N THR A 82 16.64 -2.45 -13.71
CA THR A 82 16.80 -3.91 -13.78
C THR A 82 16.65 -4.53 -12.39
N PRO A 83 15.45 -5.05 -12.05
CA PRO A 83 15.20 -5.75 -10.79
C PRO A 83 16.10 -6.98 -10.63
N ARG A 84 16.72 -7.12 -9.46
CA ARG A 84 17.61 -8.25 -9.12
C ARG A 84 16.93 -9.15 -8.09
N LEU A 85 16.11 -10.08 -8.58
CA LEU A 85 15.35 -11.02 -7.75
C LEU A 85 15.66 -12.46 -8.17
N LYS A 86 15.77 -13.34 -7.17
CA LYS A 86 15.72 -14.78 -7.39
C LYS A 86 14.35 -15.27 -6.93
N ILE A 87 13.45 -15.48 -7.89
CA ILE A 87 12.07 -15.89 -7.63
C ILE A 87 12.05 -17.42 -7.59
N VAL A 88 11.64 -17.97 -6.43
CA VAL A 88 11.49 -19.42 -6.22
C VAL A 88 10.10 -19.87 -6.64
N HIS A 89 9.09 -19.05 -6.34
CA HIS A 89 7.69 -19.28 -6.69
C HIS A 89 7.00 -17.94 -6.89
N GLU A 90 6.07 -17.88 -7.84
CA GLU A 90 5.19 -16.73 -8.05
C GLU A 90 3.84 -17.23 -8.57
N ASP A 91 2.75 -16.73 -7.96
CA ASP A 91 1.39 -16.90 -8.45
C ASP A 91 0.64 -15.56 -8.43
N GLU A 92 -0.70 -15.60 -8.50
CA GLU A 92 -1.55 -14.41 -8.50
C GLU A 92 -1.48 -13.63 -7.17
N ASN A 93 -1.27 -14.32 -6.04
CA ASN A 93 -1.39 -13.76 -4.70
C ASN A 93 -0.05 -13.54 -4.01
N ILE A 94 0.91 -14.45 -4.22
CA ILE A 94 2.17 -14.45 -3.47
C ILE A 94 3.41 -14.62 -4.34
N MET A 95 4.54 -14.19 -3.80
CA MET A 95 5.88 -14.47 -4.33
C MET A 95 6.77 -15.01 -3.22
N LEU A 96 7.59 -16.00 -3.55
CA LEU A 96 8.69 -16.47 -2.71
C LEU A 96 10.01 -16.04 -3.33
N LEU A 97 10.77 -15.22 -2.61
CA LEU A 97 12.02 -14.63 -3.05
C LEU A 97 13.16 -15.26 -2.25
N ASP A 98 14.18 -15.78 -2.92
CA ASP A 98 15.43 -16.20 -2.29
C ASP A 98 16.36 -14.99 -2.16
N LYS A 99 16.33 -14.34 -0.99
CA LYS A 99 17.11 -13.15 -0.70
C LYS A 99 18.58 -13.55 -0.50
N PRO A 100 19.54 -12.96 -1.24
CA PRO A 100 20.95 -13.21 -0.98
C PRO A 100 21.38 -12.60 0.38
N ALA A 101 22.40 -13.20 0.99
CA ALA A 101 23.11 -12.57 2.10
C ALA A 101 23.78 -11.26 1.63
N GLY A 102 23.78 -10.25 2.49
CA GLY A 102 24.28 -8.90 2.22
C GLY A 102 23.23 -7.91 1.72
N MET A 103 22.08 -8.37 1.21
CA MET A 103 20.96 -7.53 0.76
C MET A 103 19.99 -7.24 1.91
N LEU A 104 19.52 -5.99 2.00
CA LEU A 104 18.48 -5.58 2.95
C LEU A 104 17.09 -6.00 2.48
N ALA A 105 16.23 -6.41 3.41
CA ALA A 105 14.81 -6.63 3.12
C ALA A 105 14.05 -5.31 2.88
N HIS A 106 14.26 -4.33 3.76
CA HIS A 106 13.72 -2.98 3.71
C HIS A 106 14.84 -1.94 3.87
N ALA A 107 14.60 -0.73 3.37
CA ALA A 107 15.52 0.39 3.49
C ALA A 107 15.91 0.68 4.95
N ASP A 108 17.15 1.13 5.16
CA ASP A 108 17.64 1.65 6.44
C ASP A 108 18.18 3.07 6.27
N GLU A 109 18.96 3.59 7.23
CA GLU A 109 19.52 4.94 7.15
C GLU A 109 20.64 5.08 6.11
N HIS A 110 21.30 3.98 5.73
CA HIS A 110 22.48 3.98 4.86
C HIS A 110 22.17 3.52 3.44
N GLU A 111 21.14 2.70 3.25
CA GLU A 111 20.74 2.14 1.96
C GLU A 111 19.23 2.26 1.79
N LYS A 112 18.82 3.13 0.86
CA LYS A 112 17.42 3.43 0.55
C LYS A 112 16.92 2.73 -0.71
N VAL A 113 17.81 2.37 -1.63
CA VAL A 113 17.44 1.96 -2.99
C VAL A 113 17.56 0.45 -3.17
N ASN A 114 18.73 -0.10 -2.87
CA ASN A 114 19.05 -1.49 -3.17
C ASN A 114 18.53 -2.46 -2.09
N THR A 115 17.21 -2.60 -2.01
CA THR A 115 16.52 -3.48 -1.05
C THR A 115 15.61 -4.47 -1.76
N LEU A 116 15.36 -5.62 -1.13
CA LEU A 116 14.51 -6.67 -1.69
C LEU A 116 13.12 -6.13 -2.03
N VAL A 117 12.51 -5.35 -1.13
CA VAL A 117 11.18 -4.75 -1.36
C VAL A 117 11.18 -3.81 -2.57
N ASN A 118 12.20 -2.98 -2.77
CA ASN A 118 12.25 -2.07 -3.90
C ASN A 118 12.43 -2.81 -5.23
N HIS A 119 13.29 -3.85 -5.25
CA HIS A 119 13.44 -4.71 -6.43
C HIS A 119 12.15 -5.45 -6.76
N MET A 120 11.43 -5.96 -5.75
CA MET A 120 10.13 -6.59 -5.90
C MET A 120 9.08 -5.63 -6.46
N LEU A 121 8.97 -4.42 -5.90
CA LEU A 121 8.04 -3.39 -6.39
C LEU A 121 8.37 -3.00 -7.83
N ALA A 122 9.65 -2.82 -8.16
CA ALA A 122 10.10 -2.51 -9.51
C ALA A 122 9.72 -3.63 -10.49
N TYR A 123 9.90 -4.89 -10.10
CA TYR A 123 9.52 -6.05 -10.90
C TYR A 123 8.02 -6.11 -11.18
N LEU A 124 7.18 -6.00 -10.14
CA LEU A 124 5.71 -6.05 -10.29
C LEU A 124 5.18 -4.86 -11.09
N TYR A 125 5.76 -3.67 -10.90
CA TYR A 125 5.44 -2.47 -11.68
C TYR A 125 5.77 -2.67 -13.17
N GLN A 126 6.97 -3.17 -13.49
CA GLN A 126 7.40 -3.41 -14.86
C GLN A 126 6.55 -4.48 -15.57
N LYS A 127 6.10 -5.54 -14.85
CA LYS A 127 5.14 -6.54 -15.35
C LYS A 127 3.71 -6.02 -15.48
N ARG A 128 3.40 -4.82 -14.97
CA ARG A 128 2.04 -4.26 -14.89
C ARG A 128 1.07 -5.09 -14.05
N GLU A 129 1.60 -5.92 -13.15
CA GLU A 129 0.82 -6.70 -12.18
C GLU A 129 0.52 -5.91 -10.92
N TRP A 130 1.29 -4.85 -10.65
CA TRP A 130 0.93 -3.82 -9.68
C TRP A 130 0.95 -2.45 -10.35
N ARG A 131 -0.15 -1.69 -10.18
CA ARG A 131 -0.35 -0.39 -10.83
C ARG A 131 -0.69 0.65 -9.76
N PRO A 132 0.32 1.31 -9.16
CA PRO A 132 0.10 2.20 -8.01
C PRO A 132 -0.86 3.36 -8.30
N ARG A 133 -1.01 3.77 -9.56
CA ARG A 133 -1.97 4.82 -9.97
C ARG A 133 -3.43 4.36 -9.97
N GLU A 134 -3.67 3.05 -10.01
CA GLU A 134 -5.00 2.43 -9.97
C GLU A 134 -5.37 1.97 -8.55
N GLU A 135 -4.41 2.01 -7.60
CA GLU A 135 -4.63 1.66 -6.20
C GLU A 135 -4.95 2.89 -5.36
N ASN A 136 -5.79 2.73 -4.34
CA ASN A 136 -6.05 3.81 -3.38
C ASN A 136 -4.92 3.90 -2.34
N ALA A 137 -4.61 2.77 -1.69
CA ALA A 137 -3.63 2.73 -0.60
C ALA A 137 -2.81 1.41 -0.55
N PHE A 138 -3.08 0.49 -1.48
CA PHE A 138 -2.42 -0.80 -1.49
C PHE A 138 -1.06 -0.75 -2.20
N THR A 139 -0.08 -1.37 -1.55
CA THR A 139 1.27 -1.59 -2.07
C THR A 139 1.69 -3.02 -1.71
N PRO A 140 2.16 -3.83 -2.67
CA PRO A 140 2.74 -5.14 -2.39
C PRO A 140 3.82 -5.04 -1.32
N ALA A 141 3.87 -6.01 -0.42
CA ALA A 141 4.75 -5.95 0.74
C ALA A 141 5.34 -7.32 1.07
N LEU A 142 6.54 -7.29 1.64
CA LEU A 142 7.13 -8.47 2.26
C LEU A 142 6.31 -8.84 3.50
N CYS A 143 5.92 -10.11 3.65
CA CYS A 143 5.16 -10.57 4.81
C CYS A 143 6.09 -10.89 6.00
N ASN A 144 7.38 -11.08 5.75
CA ASN A 144 8.41 -11.31 6.75
C ASN A 144 9.72 -10.61 6.36
N ARG A 145 10.66 -10.52 7.32
CA ARG A 145 12.03 -10.05 7.07
C ARG A 145 13.04 -11.02 7.65
N ILE A 146 14.20 -11.09 6.99
CA ILE A 146 15.40 -11.74 7.52
C ILE A 146 16.55 -10.72 7.52
N ASP A 147 17.54 -10.93 8.38
CA ASP A 147 18.65 -9.99 8.55
C ASP A 147 19.47 -9.81 7.27
N ARG A 148 20.19 -8.69 7.20
CA ARG A 148 21.03 -8.33 6.04
C ARG A 148 21.92 -9.50 5.61
N ASN A 149 22.63 -10.09 6.55
CA ASN A 149 23.61 -11.16 6.29
C ASN A 149 23.00 -12.56 6.28
N THR A 150 21.68 -12.68 6.47
CA THR A 150 20.96 -13.95 6.37
C THR A 150 20.44 -14.12 4.95
N GLY A 151 20.78 -15.24 4.32
CA GLY A 151 20.20 -15.66 3.03
C GLY A 151 19.02 -16.60 3.23
N GLY A 152 18.06 -16.59 2.31
CA GLY A 152 16.95 -17.53 2.32
C GLY A 152 15.62 -16.95 1.84
N ILE A 153 14.56 -17.74 2.04
CA ILE A 153 13.22 -17.46 1.51
C ILE A 153 12.53 -16.34 2.30
N VAL A 154 12.07 -15.33 1.58
CA VAL A 154 11.19 -14.26 2.05
C VAL A 154 9.92 -14.30 1.22
N ILE A 155 8.75 -14.26 1.87
CA ILE A 155 7.46 -14.25 1.21
C ILE A 155 6.98 -12.80 1.03
N ALA A 156 6.31 -12.54 -0.09
CA ALA A 156 5.65 -11.28 -0.37
C ALA A 156 4.21 -11.49 -0.82
N ALA A 157 3.33 -10.56 -0.43
CA ALA A 157 1.94 -10.50 -0.88
C ALA A 157 1.81 -9.51 -2.05
N LYS A 158 1.13 -9.95 -3.11
CA LYS A 158 0.82 -9.17 -4.33
C LYS A 158 -0.53 -8.48 -4.25
N ASN A 159 -1.41 -8.90 -3.34
CA ASN A 159 -2.73 -8.34 -3.06
C ASN A 159 -3.01 -8.32 -1.53
N ALA A 160 -4.12 -7.68 -1.13
CA ALA A 160 -4.43 -7.31 0.26
C ALA A 160 -5.10 -8.40 1.11
#